data_AF-A0A2T6E1I8-F1
#
_entry.id   AF-A0A2T6E1I8-F1
#
_cell.length_a   1.000
_cell.length_b   1.000
_cell.length_c   1.000
_cell.angle_alpha   90.00
_cell.angle_beta   90.00
_cell.angle_gamma   90.00
#
_symmetry.space_group_name_H-M   'P 1'
#
loop_
_entity.id
_entity.type
_entity.pdbx_description
1 polymer ?
#
loop_
_entity_poly.entity_id
_entity_poly.type
_entity_poly.pdbx_seq_one_letter_code
_entity_poly.pdbx_strand_id
1 'polypeptide(L)'
;MFAHVQPHWLALRRFTAAFGVAVLLLLSVLAVRPDFHEKLHSDAAGANHECAVMLFSGGVPAPLPPTSVVAPVQLRAESPTVPVERLARTNEEQLQPPGRGPPARIS
;
A
#
# COMPACT_ATOMS: atom_id res chain seq x y z
N MET A 1 -33.03 25.70 -12.29
CA MET A 1 -33.35 24.26 -12.45
C MET A 1 -32.58 23.50 -11.39
N PHE A 2 -33.11 23.44 -10.17
CA PHE A 2 -32.44 22.79 -9.04
C PHE A 2 -32.84 21.32 -9.02
N ALA A 3 -31.86 20.43 -9.13
CA ALA A 3 -32.08 19.00 -9.07
C ALA A 3 -32.67 18.63 -7.70
N HIS A 4 -33.90 18.11 -7.72
CA HIS A 4 -34.55 17.55 -6.54
C HIS A 4 -33.86 16.23 -6.21
N VAL A 5 -32.68 16.28 -5.59
CA VAL A 5 -31.96 15.08 -5.13
C VAL A 5 -32.80 14.44 -4.04
N GLN A 6 -33.44 13.31 -4.36
CA GLN A 6 -34.32 12.64 -3.41
C GLN A 6 -33.48 12.16 -2.21
N PRO A 7 -33.92 12.43 -0.97
CA PRO A 7 -33.12 12.20 0.24
C PRO A 7 -32.72 10.73 0.41
N HIS A 8 -33.52 9.79 -0.10
CA HIS A 8 -33.21 8.36 -0.05
C HIS A 8 -31.99 7.97 -0.89
N TRP A 9 -31.69 8.65 -2.01
CA TRP A 9 -30.49 8.36 -2.81
C TRP A 9 -29.21 8.78 -2.09
N LEU A 10 -29.25 9.91 -1.38
CA LEU A 10 -28.10 10.39 -0.61
C LEU A 10 -27.87 9.49 0.62
N ALA A 11 -28.95 9.05 1.28
CA ALA A 11 -28.89 8.09 2.37
C ALA A 11 -28.34 6.73 1.90
N LEU A 12 -28.85 6.20 0.79
CA LEU A 12 -28.38 4.96 0.19
C LEU A 12 -26.91 5.06 -0.21
N ARG A 13 -26.49 6.16 -0.84
CA ARG A 13 -25.09 6.40 -1.21
C ARG A 13 -24.16 6.48 0.00
N ARG A 14 -24.59 7.14 1.09
CA ARG A 14 -23.82 7.20 2.34
C ARG A 14 -23.72 5.83 2.99
N PHE A 15 -24.82 5.08 2.98
CA PHE A 15 -24.86 3.73 3.52
C PHE A 15 -23.94 2.79 2.75
N THR A 16 -24.00 2.78 1.41
CA THR A 16 -23.12 1.95 0.59
C THR A 16 -21.65 2.32 0.74
N ALA A 17 -21.34 3.63 0.82
CA ALA A 17 -19.97 4.08 1.08
C ALA A 17 -19.47 3.65 2.46
N ALA A 18 -20.28 3.85 3.52
CA ALA A 18 -19.92 3.45 4.87
C ALA A 18 -19.74 1.93 4.99
N PHE A 19 -20.64 1.17 4.37
CA PHE A 19 -20.55 -0.28 4.30
C PHE A 19 -19.27 -0.73 3.58
N GLY A 20 -18.94 -0.14 2.43
CA GLY A 20 -17.71 -0.45 1.71
C GLY A 20 -16.46 -0.17 2.53
N VAL A 21 -16.39 0.98 3.20
CA VAL A 21 -15.28 1.31 4.10
C VAL A 21 -15.17 0.31 5.26
N ALA A 22 -16.30 -0.05 5.87
CA ALA A 22 -16.32 -1.03 6.95
C ALA A 22 -15.79 -2.39 6.50
N VAL A 23 -16.18 -2.87 5.31
CA VAL A 23 -15.68 -4.12 4.73
C VAL A 23 -14.17 -4.05 4.47
N LEU A 24 -13.67 -2.95 3.90
CA LEU A 24 -12.23 -2.79 3.64
C LEU A 24 -11.41 -2.77 4.93
N LEU A 25 -11.90 -2.11 5.97
CA LEU A 25 -11.26 -2.10 7.29
C LEU A 25 -11.25 -3.49 7.92
N LEU A 26 -12.38 -4.20 7.85
CA LEU A 26 -12.48 -5.58 8.36
C LEU A 26 -11.49 -6.52 7.64
N LEU A 27 -11.45 -6.47 6.30
CA LEU A 27 -10.51 -7.27 5.50
C LEU A 27 -9.06 -6.92 5.82
N SER A 28 -8.76 -5.63 6.04
CA SER A 28 -7.42 -5.18 6.43
C SER A 28 -6.99 -5.72 7.79
N VAL A 29 -7.89 -5.74 8.78
CA VAL A 29 -7.61 -6.32 10.10
C VAL A 29 -7.36 -7.83 9.99
N LEU A 30 -8.19 -8.55 9.24
CA LEU A 30 -8.05 -10.00 9.04
C LEU A 30 -6.78 -10.36 8.25
N ALA A 31 -6.38 -9.53 7.28
CA ALA A 31 -5.15 -9.74 6.51
C ALA A 31 -3.88 -9.59 7.36
N VAL A 32 -3.90 -8.73 8.38
CA VAL A 32 -2.74 -8.52 9.29
C VAL A 32 -2.75 -9.51 10.46
N ARG A 33 -3.93 -10.02 10.86
CA ARG A 33 -4.10 -10.86 12.06
C ARG A 33 -4.70 -12.24 11.72
N PRO A 34 -3.85 -13.23 11.36
CA PRO A 34 -4.33 -14.56 10.98
C PRO A 34 -5.13 -15.27 12.08
N ASP A 35 -4.82 -15.04 13.38
CA ASP A 35 -5.58 -15.63 14.49
C ASP A 35 -7.07 -15.23 14.51
N PHE A 36 -7.42 -14.05 13.96
CA PHE A 36 -8.83 -13.65 13.83
C PHE A 36 -9.49 -14.31 12.60
N HIS A 37 -8.72 -14.53 11.55
CA HIS A 37 -9.17 -15.23 10.35
C HIS A 37 -9.46 -16.71 10.66
N GLU A 38 -8.62 -17.39 11.44
CA GLU A 38 -8.84 -18.78 11.87
C GLU A 38 -10.06 -18.93 12.79
N LYS A 39 -10.38 -17.89 13.58
CA LYS A 39 -11.62 -17.86 14.39
C LYS A 39 -12.88 -17.71 13.54
N LEU A 40 -12.78 -17.17 12.34
CA LEU A 40 -13.91 -17.02 11.43
C LEU A 40 -14.26 -18.37 10.78
N HIS A 41 -13.25 -19.15 10.41
CA HIS A 41 -13.40 -20.52 9.94
C HIS A 41 -12.09 -21.31 10.11
N SER A 42 -12.21 -22.58 10.50
CA SER A 42 -11.09 -23.44 10.92
C SER A 42 -10.21 -23.96 9.78
N ASP A 43 -10.63 -23.78 8.53
CA ASP A 43 -9.89 -24.18 7.33
C ASP A 43 -9.01 -23.06 6.76
N ALA A 44 -8.92 -21.91 7.44
CA ALA A 44 -8.15 -20.74 7.02
C ALA A 44 -6.66 -21.01 6.77
N ALA A 45 -6.09 -22.06 7.39
CA ALA A 45 -4.70 -22.47 7.23
C ALA A 45 -4.47 -23.47 6.08
N GLY A 46 -5.53 -23.89 5.38
CA GLY A 46 -5.43 -24.84 4.29
C GLY A 46 -4.70 -24.24 3.07
N ALA A 47 -3.75 -24.99 2.49
CA ALA A 47 -3.00 -24.55 1.32
C ALA A 47 -3.87 -24.27 0.07
N ASN A 48 -5.06 -24.87 0.00
CA ASN A 48 -6.04 -24.67 -1.08
C ASN A 48 -7.25 -23.83 -0.64
N HIS A 49 -7.15 -23.12 0.49
CA HIS A 49 -8.24 -22.32 1.01
C HIS A 49 -8.31 -20.97 0.26
N GLU A 50 -9.42 -20.75 -0.44
CA GLU A 50 -9.71 -19.48 -1.12
C GLU A 50 -10.75 -18.68 -0.33
N CYS A 51 -10.35 -17.51 0.18
CA CYS A 51 -11.27 -16.60 0.84
C CYS A 51 -11.04 -15.14 0.43
N ALA A 52 -12.03 -14.31 0.75
CA ALA A 52 -11.99 -12.89 0.48
C ALA A 52 -10.78 -12.19 1.12
N VAL A 53 -10.30 -12.66 2.28
CA VAL A 53 -9.12 -12.12 2.95
C VAL A 53 -7.85 -12.41 2.15
N MET A 54 -7.70 -13.64 1.63
CA MET A 54 -6.56 -14.03 0.80
C MET A 54 -6.53 -13.27 -0.55
N LEU A 55 -7.69 -13.13 -1.19
CA LEU A 55 -7.81 -12.32 -2.41
C LEU A 55 -7.49 -10.84 -2.13
N PHE A 56 -7.95 -10.31 -1.00
CA PHE A 56 -7.67 -8.94 -0.58
C PHE A 56 -6.18 -8.70 -0.29
N SER A 57 -5.47 -9.70 0.26
CA SER A 57 -4.04 -9.61 0.57
C SER A 57 -3.11 -9.84 -0.64
N GLY A 58 -3.65 -9.87 -1.86
CA GLY A 58 -2.86 -10.03 -3.09
C GLY A 58 -2.65 -11.48 -3.52
N GLY A 59 -3.47 -12.42 -3.05
CA GLY A 59 -3.52 -13.78 -3.58
C GLY A 59 -2.32 -14.66 -3.22
N VAL A 60 -1.47 -14.23 -2.28
CA VAL A 60 -0.33 -15.03 -1.83
C VAL A 60 -0.76 -15.82 -0.59
N PRO A 61 -1.00 -17.14 -0.70
CA PRO A 61 -1.18 -17.99 0.47
C PRO A 61 0.20 -18.14 1.13
N ALA A 62 0.53 -17.23 2.04
CA ALA A 62 1.76 -17.35 2.79
C ALA A 62 1.46 -17.37 4.28
N PRO A 63 1.69 -18.50 4.97
CA PRO A 63 2.09 -18.42 6.36
C PRO A 63 3.49 -17.78 6.34
N LEU A 64 3.55 -16.44 6.30
CA LEU A 64 4.81 -15.77 6.54
C LEU A 64 5.14 -16.01 8.02
N PRO A 65 6.25 -16.69 8.36
CA PRO A 65 6.73 -16.68 9.74
C PRO A 65 6.93 -15.21 10.16
N PRO A 66 6.77 -14.87 11.44
CA PRO A 66 6.92 -13.50 11.91
C PRO A 66 8.28 -12.97 11.47
N THR A 67 8.29 -12.09 10.45
CA THR A 67 9.51 -11.47 9.96
C THR A 67 9.99 -10.51 11.03
N SER A 68 11.05 -10.89 11.74
CA SER A 68 11.74 -9.99 12.66
C SER A 68 12.18 -8.75 11.89
N VAL A 69 11.56 -7.61 12.19
CA VAL A 69 11.96 -6.32 11.62
C VAL A 69 13.34 -5.99 12.18
N VAL A 70 14.37 -6.15 11.36
CA VAL A 70 15.72 -5.67 11.70
C VAL A 70 15.64 -4.14 11.72
N ALA A 71 16.02 -3.54 12.86
CA ALA A 71 16.03 -2.09 13.02
C ALA A 71 16.92 -1.45 11.92
N PRO A 72 16.50 -0.32 11.33
CA PRO A 72 17.27 0.33 10.28
C PRO A 72 18.63 0.75 10.83
N VAL A 73 19.71 0.23 10.25
CA VAL A 73 21.06 0.71 10.50
C VAL A 73 21.13 2.14 9.98
N GLN A 74 21.31 3.10 10.88
CA GLN A 74 21.60 4.49 10.55
C GLN A 74 23.03 4.55 9.97
N LEU A 75 23.17 4.30 8.67
CA LEU A 75 24.42 4.56 7.95
C LEU A 75 24.60 6.06 7.82
N ARG A 76 25.45 6.64 8.67
CA ARG A 76 25.88 8.03 8.53
C ARG A 76 26.77 8.12 7.28
N ALA A 77 26.23 8.63 6.18
CA ALA A 77 27.02 8.93 5.01
C ALA A 77 27.94 10.12 5.32
N GLU A 78 29.23 9.87 5.55
CA GLU A 78 30.24 10.90 5.34
C GLU A 78 30.41 11.07 3.84
N SER A 79 30.00 12.23 3.33
CA SER A 79 30.13 12.57 1.91
C SER A 79 31.60 12.88 1.59
N PRO A 80 32.29 12.08 0.76
CA PRO A 80 33.59 12.50 0.24
C PRO A 80 33.39 13.67 -0.73
N THR A 81 34.11 14.78 -0.51
CA THR A 81 34.10 15.92 -1.42
C THR A 81 34.88 15.55 -2.70
N VAL A 82 34.17 15.14 -3.75
CA VAL A 82 34.77 14.83 -5.06
C VAL A 82 34.63 16.05 -5.98
N PRO A 83 35.71 16.54 -6.63
CA PRO A 83 35.64 17.64 -7.59
C PRO A 83 34.74 17.28 -8.79
N VAL A 84 33.81 18.20 -9.11
CA VAL A 84 32.66 18.03 -10.02
C VAL A 84 33.05 17.84 -11.50
N GLU A 85 34.30 18.10 -11.86
CA GLU A 85 34.74 18.24 -13.26
C GLU A 85 34.76 16.91 -14.04
N ARG A 86 34.66 15.76 -13.36
CA ARG A 86 34.77 14.44 -13.99
C ARG A 86 33.44 13.71 -14.24
N LEU A 87 32.30 14.36 -14.03
CA LEU A 87 30.97 13.77 -14.29
C LEU A 87 30.39 14.13 -15.67
N ALA A 88 31.01 15.07 -16.40
CA ALA A 88 30.40 15.67 -17.58
C ALA A 88 30.61 14.91 -18.90
N ARG A 89 31.37 13.81 -18.94
CA ARG A 89 31.74 13.20 -20.24
C ARG A 89 31.78 11.67 -20.27
N THR A 90 30.77 11.03 -19.71
CA THR A 90 30.38 9.69 -20.18
C THR A 90 28.89 9.51 -19.93
N ASN A 91 28.16 9.14 -20.99
CA ASN A 91 26.84 8.50 -20.98
C ASN A 91 25.63 9.38 -21.34
N GLU A 92 25.56 9.79 -22.61
CA GLU A 92 24.36 10.35 -23.23
C GLU A 92 23.21 9.32 -23.37
N GLU A 93 23.49 8.01 -23.22
CA GLU A 93 22.48 6.93 -23.27
C GLU A 93 21.70 6.73 -21.95
N GLN A 94 22.04 7.44 -20.87
CA GLN A 94 21.36 7.34 -19.57
C GLN A 94 20.40 8.51 -19.24
N LEU A 95 20.00 9.31 -20.23
CA LEU A 95 19.01 10.37 -20.05
C LEU A 95 17.61 9.78 -19.82
N GLN A 96 17.20 9.65 -18.55
CA GLN A 96 15.78 9.45 -18.19
C GLN A 96 14.98 10.73 -18.45
N PRO A 97 13.70 10.62 -18.88
CA PRO A 97 12.88 11.79 -19.20
C PRO A 97 12.72 12.72 -17.98
N PRO A 98 12.74 14.05 -18.19
CA PRO A 98 12.68 15.03 -17.11
C PRO A 98 11.28 15.02 -16.48
N GLY A 99 11.13 14.42 -15.30
CA GLY A 99 9.82 14.39 -14.63
C GLY A 99 9.76 13.79 -13.23
N ARG A 100 10.88 13.42 -12.60
CA ARG A 100 10.89 12.83 -11.24
C ARG A 100 11.81 13.56 -10.26
N GLY A 101 11.99 14.86 -10.44
CA GLY A 101 12.54 15.72 -9.39
C GLY A 101 11.44 16.15 -8.42
N PRO A 102 11.70 16.22 -7.10
CA PRO A 102 10.72 16.71 -6.13
C PRO A 102 10.31 18.17 -6.45
N PRO A 103 9.05 18.58 -6.16
CA PRO A 103 8.55 19.91 -6.53
C PRO A 103 9.34 21.00 -5.83
N ALA A 104 9.79 22.01 -6.58
CA ALA A 104 10.47 23.16 -6.03
C ALA A 104 9.50 24.00 -5.18
N ARG A 105 9.92 24.42 -3.98
CA ARG A 105 9.20 25.45 -3.22
C ARG A 105 9.31 26.77 -3.99
N ILE A 106 8.16 27.35 -4.27
CA ILE A 106 7.99 28.67 -4.88
C ILE A 106 8.02 29.69 -3.72
N SER A 107 8.91 30.67 -3.77
CA SER A 107 8.77 31.94 -3.04
C SER A 107 8.65 33.07 -4.04
#